data_AF-A0A811MY17-F1
#
_entry.id   AF-A0A811MY17-F1
#
_cell.length_a   1.000
_cell.length_b   1.000
_cell.length_c   1.000
_cell.angle_alpha   90.00
_cell.angle_beta   90.00
_cell.angle_gamma   90.00
#
_symmetry.space_group_name_H-M   'P 1'
#
loop_
_entity.id
_entity.type
_entity.pdbx_description
1 polymer ?
#
loop_
_entity_poly.entity_id
_entity_poly.type
_entity_poly.pdbx_seq_one_letter_code
_entity_poly.pdbx_strand_id
1 'polypeptide(L)'
;MAERDFEFMASSGLNAVRIPVGWWIASGDNPPRPFVGGSVQFLDKAFSWGQKYSISVIVTFHAAPGSQNPYDHSATRDGSQEWGNTDENINQTVQVIDFLAKRYANNTALLAIELLNEPLAPGADLSRLKKYYEDGHKTVRLYSSTTYVIMSNRLNIENQTELLQFAGGFDGAVLEVHYYNLYEDKFSNLTVEQNIDFVRNNRSSDLKAITNQNGRPLTFVGKQSAGSHFSNPLDY
;
A
#
# COMPACT_ATOMS: atom_id res chain seq x y z
N MET A 1 4.75 -13.50 11.57
CA MET A 1 3.76 -14.32 10.85
C MET A 1 4.33 -15.72 10.65
N ALA A 2 3.52 -16.74 10.90
CA ALA A 2 3.83 -18.15 10.74
C ALA A 2 2.73 -18.84 9.91
N GLU A 3 2.96 -20.09 9.53
CA GLU A 3 2.03 -20.87 8.71
C GLU A 3 0.60 -20.95 9.27
N ARG A 4 0.48 -21.14 10.58
CA ARG A 4 -0.82 -21.20 11.28
C ARG A 4 -1.68 -19.95 11.06
N ASP A 5 -1.06 -18.80 10.79
CA ASP A 5 -1.80 -17.55 10.55
C ASP A 5 -2.49 -17.61 9.17
N PHE A 6 -1.88 -18.26 8.18
CA PHE A 6 -2.50 -18.49 6.85
C PHE A 6 -3.62 -19.53 6.91
N GLU A 7 -3.43 -20.60 7.68
CA GLU A 7 -4.50 -21.57 7.97
C GLU A 7 -5.70 -20.88 8.63
N PHE A 8 -5.44 -20.04 9.64
CA PHE A 8 -6.48 -19.28 10.31
C PHE A 8 -7.22 -18.33 9.35
N MET A 9 -6.49 -17.58 8.52
CA MET A 9 -7.09 -16.69 7.51
C MET A 9 -8.02 -17.47 6.58
N ALA A 10 -7.57 -18.60 6.04
CA ALA A 10 -8.38 -19.44 5.15
C ALA A 10 -9.61 -20.01 5.86
N SER A 11 -9.46 -20.54 7.08
CA SER A 11 -10.58 -21.06 7.87
C SER A 11 -11.61 -19.99 8.24
N SER A 12 -11.19 -18.72 8.27
CA SER A 12 -12.02 -17.55 8.57
C SER A 12 -12.68 -16.95 7.32
N GLY A 13 -12.49 -17.55 6.14
CA GLY A 13 -13.06 -17.08 4.87
C GLY A 13 -12.33 -15.90 4.24
N LEU A 14 -11.15 -15.52 4.75
CA LEU A 14 -10.28 -14.55 4.09
C LEU A 14 -9.59 -15.24 2.89
N ASN A 15 -9.34 -14.47 1.82
CA ASN A 15 -8.81 -14.99 0.56
C ASN A 15 -7.55 -14.26 0.08
N ALA A 16 -7.13 -13.21 0.78
CA ALA A 16 -5.93 -12.45 0.47
C ALA A 16 -5.26 -11.88 1.72
N VAL A 17 -3.95 -11.63 1.64
CA VAL A 17 -3.14 -10.96 2.65
C VAL A 17 -2.27 -9.88 2.01
N ARG A 18 -2.22 -8.70 2.63
CA ARG A 18 -1.35 -7.58 2.26
C ARG A 18 -0.09 -7.60 3.13
N ILE A 19 1.08 -7.77 2.53
CA ILE A 19 2.36 -7.92 3.24
C ILE A 19 3.25 -6.70 2.96
N PRO A 20 3.45 -5.80 3.94
CA PRO A 20 4.33 -4.65 3.79
C PRO A 20 5.80 -5.06 3.84
N VAL A 21 6.60 -4.50 2.94
CA VAL A 21 8.06 -4.69 2.87
C VAL A 21 8.78 -3.36 2.68
N GLY A 22 9.98 -3.25 3.25
CA GLY A 22 10.86 -2.09 3.04
C GLY A 22 11.93 -2.36 1.99
N TRP A 23 12.52 -1.29 1.45
CA TRP A 23 13.49 -1.33 0.36
C TRP A 23 14.71 -2.23 0.60
N TRP A 24 15.12 -2.37 1.86
CA TRP A 24 16.24 -3.22 2.26
C TRP A 24 16.01 -4.71 1.95
N ILE A 25 14.77 -5.14 1.67
CA ILE A 25 14.47 -6.51 1.27
C ILE A 25 15.24 -6.94 0.01
N ALA A 26 15.49 -6.00 -0.91
CA ALA A 26 16.23 -6.26 -2.14
C ALA A 26 17.73 -6.49 -1.89
N SER A 27 18.24 -6.16 -0.69
CA SER A 27 19.63 -6.42 -0.29
C SER A 27 19.84 -7.79 0.35
N GLY A 28 18.79 -8.61 0.49
CA GLY A 28 18.87 -9.98 1.00
C GLY A 28 19.41 -10.05 2.43
N ASP A 29 20.49 -10.81 2.63
CA ASP A 29 21.07 -11.08 3.96
C ASP A 29 21.94 -9.94 4.49
N ASN A 30 22.39 -9.02 3.63
CA ASN A 30 23.35 -7.97 3.99
C ASN A 30 22.85 -6.57 3.60
N PRO A 31 21.71 -6.10 4.12
CA PRO A 31 21.28 -4.73 3.90
C PRO A 31 22.19 -3.73 4.63
N PRO A 32 22.17 -2.45 4.21
CA PRO A 32 22.90 -1.41 4.91
C PRO A 32 22.35 -1.19 6.31
N ARG A 33 23.23 -0.90 7.26
CA ARG A 33 22.84 -0.56 8.63
C ARG A 33 21.94 0.70 8.63
N PRO A 34 20.93 0.78 9.51
CA PRO A 34 20.63 -0.12 10.63
C PRO A 34 19.74 -1.33 10.27
N PHE A 35 19.40 -1.53 8.99
CA PHE A 35 18.52 -2.61 8.58
C PHE A 35 19.19 -3.98 8.73
N VAL A 36 18.36 -5.01 8.90
CA VAL A 36 18.79 -6.41 9.09
C VAL A 36 18.25 -7.29 7.98
N GLY A 37 19.06 -8.25 7.55
CA GLY A 37 18.71 -9.21 6.51
C GLY A 37 17.73 -10.28 7.00
N GLY A 38 17.30 -11.14 6.09
CA GLY A 38 16.45 -12.29 6.42
C GLY A 38 14.95 -12.11 6.08
N SER A 39 14.51 -10.90 5.75
CA SER A 39 13.08 -10.62 5.50
C SER A 39 12.55 -11.29 4.23
N VAL A 40 13.36 -11.41 3.19
CA VAL A 40 12.96 -12.06 1.93
C VAL A 40 12.62 -13.54 2.14
N GLN A 41 13.35 -14.26 3.00
CA GLN A 41 13.07 -15.67 3.30
C GLN A 41 11.71 -15.85 3.99
N PHE A 42 11.27 -14.88 4.80
CA PHE A 42 9.94 -14.89 5.39
C PHE A 42 8.86 -14.57 4.36
N LEU A 43 9.13 -13.66 3.42
CA LEU A 43 8.22 -13.40 2.32
C LEU A 43 8.06 -14.64 1.42
N ASP A 44 9.13 -15.37 1.14
CA ASP A 44 9.07 -16.64 0.39
C ASP A 44 8.20 -17.70 1.09
N LYS A 45 8.33 -17.81 2.41
CA LYS A 45 7.45 -18.67 3.22
C LYS A 45 6.00 -18.21 3.12
N ALA A 46 5.74 -16.91 3.20
CA ALA A 46 4.40 -16.36 3.07
C ALA A 46 3.76 -16.68 1.71
N PHE A 47 4.52 -16.59 0.62
CA PHE A 47 4.06 -17.05 -0.69
C PHE A 47 3.77 -18.56 -0.73
N SER A 48 4.64 -19.37 -0.11
CA SER A 48 4.44 -20.82 -0.03
C SER A 48 3.17 -21.18 0.74
N TRP A 49 2.91 -20.50 1.86
CA TRP A 49 1.67 -20.65 2.64
C TRP A 49 0.46 -20.11 1.88
N GLY A 50 0.61 -19.00 1.15
CA GLY A 50 -0.42 -18.46 0.27
C GLY A 50 -0.91 -19.49 -0.75
N GLN A 51 0.02 -20.17 -1.42
CA GLN A 51 -0.31 -21.25 -2.36
C GLN A 51 -0.99 -22.43 -1.66
N LYS A 52 -0.46 -22.87 -0.50
CA LYS A 52 -0.99 -24.01 0.25
C LYS A 52 -2.43 -23.79 0.71
N TYR A 53 -2.74 -22.59 1.21
CA TYR A 53 -4.04 -22.26 1.81
C TYR A 53 -4.97 -21.47 0.89
N SER A 54 -4.63 -21.34 -0.40
CA SER A 54 -5.38 -20.54 -1.38
C SER A 54 -5.60 -19.08 -0.94
N ILE A 55 -4.59 -18.50 -0.28
CA ILE A 55 -4.55 -17.09 0.11
C ILE A 55 -3.68 -16.34 -0.90
N SER A 56 -4.28 -15.38 -1.59
CA SER A 56 -3.59 -14.45 -2.46
C SER A 56 -2.68 -13.52 -1.66
N VAL A 57 -1.52 -13.16 -2.21
CA VAL A 57 -0.56 -12.24 -1.60
C VAL A 57 -0.51 -10.94 -2.41
N ILE A 58 -0.73 -9.84 -1.70
CA ILE A 58 -0.47 -8.48 -2.16
C ILE A 58 0.84 -8.04 -1.51
N VAL A 59 1.90 -7.86 -2.30
CA VAL A 59 3.17 -7.33 -1.78
C VAL A 59 3.11 -5.82 -1.81
N THR A 60 3.26 -5.21 -0.64
CA THR A 60 3.21 -3.76 -0.50
C THR A 60 4.58 -3.18 -0.28
N PHE A 61 5.02 -2.30 -1.17
CA PHE A 61 6.21 -1.52 -0.92
C PHE A 61 5.93 -0.38 0.07
N HIS A 62 6.33 -0.60 1.33
CA HIS A 62 5.89 0.19 2.47
C HIS A 62 6.87 1.29 2.92
N ALA A 63 8.16 1.10 2.66
CA ALA A 63 9.21 1.99 3.10
C ALA A 63 10.24 2.18 1.98
N ALA A 64 10.25 3.39 1.40
CA ALA A 64 11.15 3.75 0.31
C ALA A 64 12.48 4.34 0.81
N PRO A 65 13.57 4.25 0.03
CA PRO A 65 14.80 4.98 0.35
C PRO A 65 14.51 6.48 0.48
N GLY A 66 14.97 7.10 1.57
CA GLY A 66 14.71 8.50 1.89
C GLY A 66 13.33 8.78 2.49
N SER A 67 12.47 7.77 2.64
CA SER A 67 11.11 7.89 3.18
C SER A 67 10.13 8.75 2.37
N GLN A 68 9.00 8.16 2.00
CA GLN A 68 7.93 8.82 1.23
C GLN A 68 6.94 9.62 2.08
N ASN A 69 7.04 9.50 3.40
CA ASN A 69 6.26 10.23 4.39
C ASN A 69 7.05 10.34 5.71
N PRO A 70 6.67 11.20 6.67
CA PRO A 70 7.42 11.42 7.90
C PRO A 70 7.04 10.44 9.02
N TYR A 71 6.25 9.41 8.72
CA TYR A 71 5.70 8.50 9.74
C TYR A 71 6.63 7.31 10.00
N ASP A 72 6.58 6.76 11.21
CA ASP A 72 7.42 5.63 11.63
C ASP A 72 7.35 4.42 10.69
N HIS A 73 6.17 4.14 10.11
CA HIS A 73 5.94 2.98 9.25
C HIS A 73 6.69 3.01 7.91
N SER A 74 7.27 4.15 7.50
CA SER A 74 8.09 4.29 6.29
C SER A 74 9.57 4.18 6.62
N ALA A 75 9.91 3.87 7.88
CA ALA A 75 11.26 3.71 8.39
C ALA A 75 12.13 4.97 8.25
N THR A 76 11.50 6.16 8.29
CA THR A 76 12.23 7.41 8.45
C THR A 76 13.03 7.41 9.76
N ARG A 77 14.22 8.02 9.73
CA ARG A 77 15.11 8.07 10.90
C ARG A 77 14.68 9.14 11.90
N ASP A 78 14.18 10.26 11.40
CA ASP A 78 13.98 11.51 12.15
C ASP A 78 12.74 12.30 11.69
N GLY A 79 11.86 11.67 10.93
CA GLY A 79 10.69 12.33 10.32
C GLY A 79 11.01 13.03 8.99
N SER A 80 12.24 12.90 8.49
CA SER A 80 12.57 13.35 7.13
C SER A 80 11.76 12.62 6.07
N GLN A 81 11.43 13.37 5.01
CA GLN A 81 10.78 12.89 3.80
C GLN A 81 11.62 13.36 2.60
N GLU A 82 12.53 12.51 2.17
CA GLU A 82 13.51 12.76 1.13
C GLU A 82 13.25 11.95 -0.15
N TRP A 83 12.36 10.96 -0.08
CA TRP A 83 12.01 10.16 -1.25
C TRP A 83 11.49 11.05 -2.37
N GLY A 84 12.02 10.83 -3.57
CA GLY A 84 11.66 11.63 -4.73
C GLY A 84 12.29 13.02 -4.73
N ASN A 85 13.32 13.31 -3.92
CA ASN A 85 14.16 14.51 -4.10
C ASN A 85 15.26 14.31 -5.16
N THR A 86 15.66 13.07 -5.42
CA THR A 86 16.65 12.72 -6.44
C THR A 86 16.15 11.61 -7.37
N ASP A 87 16.63 11.59 -8.62
CA ASP A 87 16.31 10.49 -9.54
C ASP A 87 16.91 9.17 -9.05
N GLU A 88 17.99 9.24 -8.29
CA GLU A 88 18.60 8.06 -7.65
C GLU A 88 17.63 7.39 -6.66
N ASN A 89 16.91 8.14 -5.82
CA ASN A 89 15.93 7.53 -4.91
C ASN A 89 14.78 6.86 -5.68
N ILE A 90 14.33 7.47 -6.78
CA ILE A 90 13.32 6.87 -7.65
C ILE A 90 13.85 5.60 -8.32
N ASN A 91 15.06 5.64 -8.88
CA ASN A 91 15.68 4.49 -9.54
C ASN A 91 15.89 3.31 -8.57
N GLN A 92 16.40 3.58 -7.36
CA GLN A 92 16.52 2.56 -6.31
C GLN A 92 15.17 1.97 -5.95
N THR A 93 14.13 2.80 -5.91
CA THR A 93 12.77 2.33 -5.64
C THR A 93 12.28 1.39 -6.76
N VAL A 94 12.48 1.75 -8.04
CA VAL A 94 12.14 0.89 -9.19
C VAL A 94 12.91 -0.43 -9.14
N GLN A 95 14.19 -0.43 -8.73
CA GLN A 95 14.99 -1.65 -8.58
C GLN A 95 14.40 -2.62 -7.54
N VAL A 96 13.78 -2.10 -6.47
CA VAL A 96 13.08 -2.96 -5.49
C VAL A 96 11.84 -3.58 -6.13
N ILE A 97 11.09 -2.83 -6.94
CA ILE A 97 9.94 -3.37 -7.69
C ILE A 97 10.39 -4.43 -8.70
N ASP A 98 11.49 -4.22 -9.42
CA ASP A 98 12.08 -5.22 -10.32
C ASP A 98 12.41 -6.51 -9.56
N PHE A 99 13.09 -6.40 -8.42
CA PHE A 99 13.43 -7.52 -7.56
C PHE A 99 12.19 -8.32 -7.13
N LEU A 100 11.15 -7.65 -6.62
CA LEU A 100 9.92 -8.30 -6.14
C LEU A 100 9.14 -8.93 -7.29
N ALA A 101 8.94 -8.20 -8.39
CA ALA A 101 8.20 -8.67 -9.55
C ALA A 101 8.88 -9.89 -10.19
N LYS A 102 10.20 -9.83 -10.40
CA LYS A 102 10.99 -10.94 -10.93
C LYS A 102 10.93 -12.17 -10.04
N ARG A 103 11.06 -11.98 -8.72
CA ARG A 103 11.13 -13.10 -7.76
C ARG A 103 9.82 -13.87 -7.67
N TYR A 104 8.68 -13.18 -7.71
CA TYR A 104 7.37 -13.79 -7.46
C TYR A 104 6.51 -13.96 -8.70
N ALA A 105 6.99 -13.59 -9.90
CA ALA A 105 6.22 -13.62 -11.15
C ALA A 105 5.56 -14.99 -11.46
N ASN A 106 6.24 -16.09 -11.16
CA ASN A 106 5.74 -17.44 -11.41
C ASN A 106 4.97 -18.04 -10.21
N ASN A 107 4.82 -17.30 -9.11
CA ASN A 107 4.09 -17.78 -7.94
C ASN A 107 2.60 -17.48 -8.11
N THR A 108 1.78 -18.53 -8.14
CA THR A 108 0.32 -18.43 -8.33
C THR A 108 -0.41 -17.70 -7.20
N ALA A 109 0.22 -17.53 -6.03
CA ALA A 109 -0.35 -16.71 -4.97
C ALA A 109 -0.10 -15.21 -5.19
N LEU A 110 0.74 -14.78 -6.13
CA LEU A 110 0.94 -13.35 -6.41
C LEU A 110 -0.32 -12.74 -7.05
N LEU A 111 -1.05 -11.93 -6.28
CA LEU A 111 -2.21 -11.21 -6.77
C LEU A 111 -1.82 -9.81 -7.26
N ALA A 112 -1.07 -9.06 -6.45
CA ALA A 112 -0.74 -7.69 -6.74
C ALA A 112 0.60 -7.25 -6.15
N ILE A 113 1.17 -6.20 -6.75
CA ILE A 113 2.28 -5.43 -6.19
C ILE A 113 1.83 -3.99 -6.05
N GLU A 114 1.86 -3.45 -4.83
CA GLU A 114 1.67 -2.03 -4.57
C GLU A 114 3.00 -1.31 -4.64
N LEU A 115 3.05 -0.31 -5.52
CA LEU A 115 4.29 0.36 -5.88
C LEU A 115 4.82 1.25 -4.77
N LEU A 116 3.96 1.89 -3.98
CA LEU A 116 4.38 2.73 -2.85
C LEU A 116 3.21 3.03 -1.93
N ASN A 117 3.37 2.71 -0.65
CA ASN A 117 2.38 3.00 0.38
C ASN A 117 2.43 4.46 0.83
N GLU A 118 1.29 5.14 0.80
CA GLU A 118 1.07 6.44 1.47
C GLU A 118 2.15 7.52 1.23
N PRO A 119 2.48 7.86 -0.02
CA PRO A 119 3.30 9.04 -0.29
C PRO A 119 2.60 10.31 0.26
N LEU A 120 3.29 11.14 1.05
CA LEU A 120 2.67 12.33 1.67
C LEU A 120 2.86 13.59 0.81
N ALA A 121 1.78 14.32 0.52
CA ALA A 121 1.87 15.64 -0.11
C ALA A 121 2.20 16.75 0.90
N PRO A 122 2.94 17.81 0.50
CA PRO A 122 3.50 18.06 -0.83
C PRO A 122 4.88 17.44 -1.06
N GLY A 123 5.52 16.83 -0.04
CA GLY A 123 6.90 16.34 -0.14
C GLY A 123 7.11 15.28 -1.23
N ALA A 124 6.15 14.36 -1.39
CA ALA A 124 6.09 13.45 -2.52
C ALA A 124 5.47 14.19 -3.71
N ASP A 125 6.31 14.81 -4.54
CA ASP A 125 5.88 15.57 -5.71
C ASP A 125 5.05 14.69 -6.68
N LEU A 126 3.93 15.23 -7.15
CA LEU A 126 2.98 14.46 -7.97
C LEU A 126 3.58 14.05 -9.33
N SER A 127 4.40 14.92 -9.94
CA SER A 127 5.00 14.63 -11.24
C SER A 127 6.03 13.50 -11.13
N ARG A 128 6.84 13.51 -10.07
CA ARG A 128 7.82 12.45 -9.78
C ARG A 128 7.15 11.16 -9.37
N LEU A 129 6.07 11.23 -8.58
CA LEU A 129 5.27 10.06 -8.23
C LEU A 129 4.65 9.40 -9.46
N LYS A 130 4.06 10.19 -10.39
CA LYS A 130 3.51 9.66 -11.65
C LYS A 130 4.60 9.01 -12.51
N LYS A 131 5.77 9.64 -12.62
CA LYS A 131 6.92 9.04 -13.33
C LYS A 131 7.32 7.71 -12.70
N TYR A 132 7.45 7.66 -11.38
CA TYR A 132 7.76 6.44 -10.66
C TYR A 132 6.70 5.34 -10.88
N TYR A 133 5.41 5.68 -10.81
CA TYR A 133 4.33 4.73 -11.05
C TYR A 133 4.32 4.18 -12.48
N GLU A 134 4.63 5.00 -13.47
CA GLU A 134 4.82 4.55 -14.85
C GLU A 134 6.00 3.57 -14.96
N ASP A 135 7.16 3.92 -14.41
CA ASP A 135 8.38 3.12 -14.48
C ASP A 135 8.22 1.80 -13.68
N GLY A 136 7.56 1.85 -12.51
CA GLY A 136 7.21 0.68 -11.70
C GLY A 136 6.19 -0.24 -12.37
N HIS A 137 5.15 0.31 -13.01
CA HIS A 137 4.19 -0.50 -13.78
C HIS A 137 4.87 -1.23 -14.94
N LYS A 138 5.67 -0.52 -15.74
CA LYS A 138 6.46 -1.12 -16.82
C LYS A 138 7.34 -2.24 -16.30
N THR A 139 7.99 -2.04 -15.16
CA THR A 139 8.85 -3.02 -14.50
C THR A 139 8.08 -4.29 -14.11
N VAL A 140 6.90 -4.18 -13.49
CA VAL A 140 6.05 -5.34 -13.20
C VAL A 140 5.65 -6.07 -14.48
N ARG A 141 5.33 -5.32 -15.54
CA ARG A 141 4.93 -5.88 -16.85
C ARG A 141 6.05 -6.61 -17.59
N LEU A 142 7.31 -6.42 -17.23
CA LEU A 142 8.42 -7.24 -17.75
C LEU A 142 8.29 -8.72 -17.34
N TYR A 143 7.68 -8.99 -16.19
CA TYR A 143 7.62 -10.34 -15.63
C TYR A 143 6.21 -10.92 -15.53
N SER A 144 5.16 -10.07 -15.52
CA SER A 144 3.78 -10.53 -15.41
C SER A 144 2.80 -9.59 -16.12
N SER A 145 2.00 -10.16 -17.03
CA SER A 145 0.89 -9.45 -17.70
C SER A 145 -0.40 -9.46 -16.88
N THR A 146 -0.50 -10.28 -15.83
CA THR A 146 -1.75 -10.51 -15.07
C THR A 146 -1.72 -9.96 -13.65
N THR A 147 -0.53 -9.75 -13.07
CA THR A 147 -0.40 -9.18 -11.72
C THR A 147 -0.99 -7.77 -11.68
N TYR A 148 -1.85 -7.51 -10.71
CA TYR A 148 -2.38 -6.17 -10.49
C TYR A 148 -1.28 -5.24 -9.97
N VAL A 149 -1.26 -4.00 -10.43
CA VAL A 149 -0.31 -2.98 -10.01
C VAL A 149 -1.05 -1.92 -9.23
N ILE A 150 -0.83 -1.87 -7.92
CA ILE A 150 -1.52 -0.94 -7.04
C ILE A 150 -0.71 0.37 -6.94
N MET A 151 -1.40 1.49 -7.16
CA MET A 151 -0.89 2.85 -7.04
C MET A 151 -1.66 3.53 -5.90
N SER A 152 -0.97 3.86 -4.80
CA SER A 152 -1.59 4.51 -3.65
C SER A 152 -1.79 5.99 -3.93
N ASN A 153 -2.95 6.53 -3.54
CA ASN A 153 -3.16 7.98 -3.52
C ASN A 153 -2.19 8.64 -2.53
N ARG A 154 -1.84 9.91 -2.79
CA ARG A 154 -1.08 10.67 -1.80
C ARG A 154 -1.94 10.96 -0.58
N LEU A 155 -1.30 10.96 0.59
CA LEU A 155 -1.88 11.52 1.80
C LEU A 155 -1.89 13.05 1.72
N ASN A 156 -2.77 13.68 2.52
CA ASN A 156 -2.86 15.14 2.65
C ASN A 156 -3.15 15.89 1.32
N ILE A 157 -4.10 15.37 0.55
CA ILE A 157 -4.55 15.99 -0.71
C ILE A 157 -6.02 16.40 -0.64
N GLU A 158 -6.35 17.51 -1.30
CA GLU A 158 -7.73 17.97 -1.44
C GLU A 158 -8.48 17.18 -2.53
N ASN A 159 -7.80 16.88 -3.63
CA ASN A 159 -8.39 16.17 -4.77
C ASN A 159 -8.06 14.67 -4.74
N GLN A 160 -8.98 13.86 -4.21
CA GLN A 160 -8.86 12.39 -4.16
C GLN A 160 -8.82 11.71 -5.55
N THR A 161 -9.09 12.44 -6.65
CA THR A 161 -9.06 11.91 -8.02
C THR A 161 -7.76 12.25 -8.78
N GLU A 162 -6.76 12.87 -8.16
CA GLU A 162 -5.55 13.39 -8.83
C GLU A 162 -4.73 12.33 -9.62
N LEU A 163 -4.88 11.06 -9.25
CA LEU A 163 -4.26 9.91 -9.90
C LEU A 163 -5.26 9.04 -10.69
N LEU A 164 -6.57 9.30 -10.61
CA LEU A 164 -7.61 8.43 -11.18
C LEU A 164 -7.45 8.25 -12.69
N GLN A 165 -7.39 9.37 -13.44
CA GLN A 165 -7.22 9.32 -14.89
C GLN A 165 -5.85 8.74 -15.29
N PHE A 166 -4.80 9.06 -14.52
CA PHE A 166 -3.45 8.57 -14.77
C PHE A 166 -3.39 7.04 -14.63
N ALA A 167 -3.80 6.51 -13.48
CA ALA A 167 -3.83 5.07 -13.21
C ALA A 167 -4.74 4.31 -14.19
N GLY A 168 -5.84 4.93 -14.64
CA GLY A 168 -6.74 4.36 -15.64
C GLY A 168 -6.11 4.11 -17.01
N GLY A 169 -4.97 4.74 -17.32
CA GLY A 169 -4.21 4.50 -18.55
C GLY A 169 -3.41 3.20 -18.56
N PHE A 170 -3.35 2.47 -17.44
CA PHE A 170 -2.49 1.31 -17.27
C PHE A 170 -3.29 0.01 -17.10
N ASP A 171 -2.98 -1.01 -17.91
CA ASP A 171 -3.63 -2.32 -17.79
C ASP A 171 -3.33 -2.96 -16.43
N GLY A 172 -4.38 -3.50 -15.79
CA GLY A 172 -4.29 -4.13 -14.47
C GLY A 172 -3.89 -3.17 -13.34
N ALA A 173 -4.02 -1.85 -13.53
CA ALA A 173 -3.79 -0.89 -12.47
C ALA A 173 -4.98 -0.81 -11.49
N VAL A 174 -4.63 -0.58 -10.23
CA VAL A 174 -5.56 -0.43 -9.12
C VAL A 174 -5.19 0.84 -8.36
N LEU A 175 -6.16 1.72 -8.13
CA LEU A 175 -6.01 2.89 -7.29
C LEU A 175 -6.32 2.50 -5.84
N GLU A 176 -5.37 2.71 -4.93
CA GLU A 176 -5.56 2.45 -3.52
C GLU A 176 -5.85 3.71 -2.72
N VAL A 177 -6.77 3.59 -1.77
CA VAL A 177 -7.07 4.60 -0.76
C VAL A 177 -7.10 4.00 0.63
N HIS A 178 -6.72 4.79 1.62
CA HIS A 178 -6.77 4.41 3.03
C HIS A 178 -7.78 5.27 3.77
N TYR A 179 -8.65 4.62 4.54
CA TYR A 179 -9.69 5.31 5.30
C TYR A 179 -9.59 4.97 6.78
N TYR A 180 -9.30 6.02 7.57
CA TYR A 180 -9.27 5.97 9.02
C TYR A 180 -10.25 6.99 9.59
N ASN A 181 -10.98 6.60 10.63
CA ASN A 181 -11.86 7.49 11.38
C ASN A 181 -11.30 7.76 12.79
N LEU A 182 -9.97 7.86 12.89
CA LEU A 182 -9.23 7.94 14.16
C LEU A 182 -8.25 9.11 14.22
N TYR A 183 -7.62 9.46 13.11
CA TYR A 183 -6.47 10.38 13.08
C TYR A 183 -6.83 11.83 12.77
N GLU A 184 -8.12 12.17 12.71
CA GLU A 184 -8.58 13.54 12.52
C GLU A 184 -9.47 13.96 13.71
N ASP A 185 -9.24 15.16 14.25
CA ASP A 185 -9.96 15.68 15.42
C ASP A 185 -11.48 15.68 15.25
N LYS A 186 -11.96 15.82 14.00
CA LYS A 186 -13.39 15.77 13.68
C LYS A 186 -14.05 14.47 14.13
N PHE A 187 -13.31 13.36 14.22
CA PHE A 187 -13.83 12.07 14.63
C PHE A 187 -13.88 11.89 16.15
N SER A 188 -13.05 12.62 16.90
CA SER A 188 -13.00 12.54 18.38
C SER A 188 -14.29 13.03 19.05
N ASN A 189 -15.08 13.84 18.33
CA ASN A 189 -16.34 14.40 18.82
C ASN A 189 -17.58 13.71 18.26
N LEU A 190 -17.42 12.65 17.46
CA LEU A 190 -18.57 11.93 16.90
C LEU A 190 -19.09 10.87 17.87
N THR A 191 -20.41 10.73 17.95
CA THR A 191 -21.03 9.55 18.54
C THR A 191 -20.79 8.31 17.66
N VAL A 192 -21.08 7.12 18.20
CA VAL A 192 -21.05 5.87 17.45
C VAL A 192 -21.93 5.96 16.19
N GLU A 193 -23.16 6.45 16.33
CA GLU A 193 -24.10 6.60 15.20
C GLU A 193 -23.57 7.59 14.16
N GLN A 194 -23.03 8.73 14.59
CA GLN A 194 -22.45 9.71 13.66
C GLN A 194 -21.25 9.15 12.91
N ASN A 195 -20.43 8.31 13.56
CA ASN A 195 -19.32 7.64 12.90
C ASN A 195 -19.81 6.61 11.87
N ILE A 196 -20.85 5.83 12.21
CA ILE A 196 -21.51 4.90 11.28
C ILE A 196 -22.09 5.65 10.07
N ASP A 197 -22.77 6.76 10.30
CA ASP A 197 -23.36 7.58 9.25
C ASP A 197 -22.28 8.20 8.35
N PHE A 198 -21.16 8.63 8.92
CA PHE A 198 -20.02 9.12 8.14
C PHE A 198 -19.46 8.04 7.22
N VAL A 199 -19.33 6.79 7.70
CA VAL A 199 -18.89 5.67 6.86
C VAL A 199 -19.91 5.39 5.76
N ARG A 200 -21.20 5.34 6.09
CA ARG A 200 -22.27 5.02 5.12
C ARG A 200 -22.43 6.07 4.04
N ASN A 201 -22.28 7.34 4.39
CA ASN A 201 -22.58 8.45 3.49
C ASN A 201 -21.30 9.01 2.85
N ASN A 202 -20.36 9.48 3.67
CA ASN A 202 -19.17 10.17 3.18
C ASN A 202 -18.18 9.19 2.55
N ARG A 203 -17.74 8.14 3.26
CA ARG A 203 -16.78 7.18 2.70
C ARG A 203 -17.32 6.45 1.47
N SER A 204 -18.62 6.12 1.46
CA SER A 204 -19.29 5.55 0.28
C SER A 204 -19.27 6.52 -0.91
N SER A 205 -19.51 7.81 -0.69
CA SER A 205 -19.43 8.83 -1.73
C SER A 205 -18.00 9.01 -2.25
N ASP A 206 -17.02 9.10 -1.36
CA ASP A 206 -15.60 9.21 -1.72
C ASP A 206 -15.16 8.02 -2.58
N LEU A 207 -15.53 6.81 -2.16
CA LEU A 207 -15.20 5.58 -2.89
C LEU A 207 -15.88 5.53 -4.27
N LYS A 208 -17.13 6.01 -4.38
CA LYS A 208 -17.82 6.13 -5.68
C LYS A 208 -17.12 7.10 -6.62
N ALA A 209 -16.61 8.22 -6.10
CA ALA A 209 -15.94 9.25 -6.90
C ALA A 209 -14.64 8.75 -7.55
N ILE A 210 -13.95 7.82 -6.90
CA ILE A 210 -12.70 7.22 -7.40
C ILE A 210 -12.90 5.87 -8.09
N THR A 211 -14.12 5.37 -8.17
CA THR A 211 -14.44 4.11 -8.86
C THR A 211 -15.02 4.42 -10.22
N ASN A 212 -14.20 4.30 -11.26
CA ASN A 212 -14.63 4.57 -12.64
C ASN A 212 -15.66 3.54 -13.12
N GLN A 213 -16.75 4.01 -13.73
CA GLN A 213 -17.79 3.15 -14.33
C GLN A 213 -17.26 2.30 -15.50
N ASN A 214 -16.20 2.76 -16.16
CA ASN A 214 -15.54 2.04 -17.25
C ASN A 214 -14.62 0.89 -16.72
N GLY A 215 -14.56 0.68 -15.40
CA GLY A 215 -13.87 -0.43 -14.76
C GLY A 215 -12.34 -0.30 -14.66
N ARG A 216 -11.76 0.87 -14.98
CA ARG A 216 -10.32 1.13 -14.90
C ARG A 216 -9.99 2.54 -14.38
N PRO A 217 -9.02 2.69 -13.44
CA PRO A 217 -8.40 1.60 -12.69
C PRO A 217 -9.44 0.92 -11.80
N LEU A 218 -9.14 -0.28 -11.29
CA LEU A 218 -9.92 -0.83 -10.17
C LEU A 218 -9.66 0.01 -8.92
N THR A 219 -10.54 -0.05 -7.93
CA THR A 219 -10.35 0.63 -6.64
C THR A 219 -10.13 -0.39 -5.54
N PHE A 220 -9.16 -0.14 -4.65
CA PHE A 220 -8.87 -0.98 -3.50
C PHE A 220 -8.79 -0.16 -2.21
N VAL A 221 -9.56 -0.53 -1.19
CA VAL A 221 -9.39 0.02 0.16
C VAL A 221 -8.32 -0.81 0.86
N GLY A 222 -7.06 -0.36 0.76
CA GLY A 222 -5.90 -1.14 1.22
C GLY A 222 -5.71 -1.17 2.72
N LYS A 223 -6.25 -0.16 3.41
CA LYS A 223 -6.28 -0.09 4.88
C LYS A 223 -7.56 0.57 5.38
N GLN A 224 -8.11 -0.05 6.41
CA GLN A 224 -9.19 0.47 7.25
C GLN A 224 -9.05 -0.14 8.64
N SER A 225 -9.49 0.57 9.67
CA SER A 225 -9.57 0.05 11.04
C SER A 225 -10.90 0.40 11.69
N ALA A 226 -11.36 -0.44 12.61
CA ALA A 226 -12.49 -0.13 13.50
C ALA A 226 -12.09 0.78 14.70
N GLY A 227 -10.83 1.23 14.76
CA GLY A 227 -10.36 2.14 15.79
C GLY A 227 -11.17 3.44 15.80
N SER A 228 -11.63 3.84 16.97
CA SER A 228 -12.42 5.05 17.20
C SER A 228 -12.08 5.63 18.59
N HIS A 229 -12.05 6.96 18.69
CA HIS A 229 -12.03 7.67 19.96
C HIS A 229 -13.44 8.14 20.27
N PHE A 230 -14.04 7.60 21.32
CA PHE A 230 -15.32 8.09 21.85
C PHE A 230 -15.02 8.86 23.13
N SER A 231 -15.46 10.11 23.21
CA SER A 231 -15.49 10.84 24.47
C SER A 231 -16.55 10.22 25.38
N ASN A 232 -16.13 9.73 26.55
CA ASN A 232 -17.06 9.23 27.57
C ASN A 232 -17.66 10.44 28.32
N PRO A 233 -18.99 10.58 28.41
CA PRO A 233 -19.61 11.69 29.15
C PRO A 233 -19.33 11.71 30.67
N LEU A 234 -18.56 10.74 31.18
CA LEU A 234 -18.23 10.57 32.59
C LEU A 234 -16.80 11.00 32.96
N ASP A 235 -16.03 11.55 32.02
CA ASP A 235 -14.67 12.05 32.27
C ASP A 235 -14.64 13.57 32.56
N TYR A 236 -15.52 14.04 33.45
CA TYR A 236 -15.44 15.36 34.12
C TYR A 236 -15.81 15.25 35.61
#